data_AF-A0A348UVJ3-F1
#
_entry.id   AF-A0A348UVJ3-F1
#
_cell.length_a   1.000
_cell.length_b   1.000
_cell.length_c   1.000
_cell.angle_alpha   90.00
_cell.angle_beta   90.00
_cell.angle_gamma   90.00
#
_symmetry.space_group_name_H-M   'P 1'
#
loop_
_entity.id
_entity.type
_entity.pdbx_description
1 polymer ?
#
loop_
_entity_poly.entity_id
_entity_poly.type
_entity_poly.pdbx_seq_one_letter_code
_entity_poly.pdbx_strand_id
1 'polypeptide(L)'
;MKLIFTFIFILIMTAGGAFGYYRHYDWIGYTITFAVSGFIGSSIIALLFSYLYLFQKERVEQVPIPPDKTIIHQQEIKKIEK
;
A
#
# COMPACT_ATOMS: atom_id res chain seq x y z
N MET A 1 -3.18 3.28 5.47
CA MET A 1 -2.08 3.01 4.52
C MET A 1 -0.70 2.99 5.21
N LYS A 2 -0.21 4.09 5.80
CA LYS A 2 1.15 4.16 6.40
C LYS A 2 1.45 3.08 7.46
N LEU A 3 0.50 2.83 8.39
CA LEU A 3 0.65 1.82 9.45
C LEU A 3 0.77 0.38 8.92
N ILE A 4 0.07 0.07 7.82
CA ILE A 4 0.09 -1.27 7.22
C ILE A 4 1.47 -1.57 6.63
N PHE A 5 2.06 -0.59 5.92
CA PHE A 5 3.41 -0.75 5.37
C PHE A 5 4.47 -0.84 6.45
N THR A 6 4.37 -0.04 7.52
CA THR A 6 5.27 -0.15 8.67
C THR A 6 5.15 -1.51 9.35
N PHE A 7 3.95 -2.04 9.49
CA PHE A 7 3.73 -3.37 10.08
C PHE A 7 4.36 -4.48 9.23
N ILE A 8 4.16 -4.46 7.91
CA ILE A 8 4.78 -5.41 6.98
C ILE A 8 6.31 -5.30 7.04
N PHE A 9 6.85 -4.09 7.08
CA PHE A 9 8.29 -3.87 7.19
C PHE A 9 8.89 -4.51 8.44
N ILE A 10 8.23 -4.30 9.59
CA ILE A 10 8.68 -4.86 10.88
C ILE A 10 8.66 -6.38 10.83
N LEU A 11 7.59 -6.99 10.30
CA LEU A 11 7.51 -8.46 10.16
C LEU A 11 8.65 -9.02 9.30
N ILE A 12 8.97 -8.36 8.19
CA ILE A 12 10.06 -8.79 7.30
C ILE A 12 11.42 -8.66 7.99
N MET A 13 11.65 -7.57 8.72
CA MET A 13 12.88 -7.42 9.52
C MET A 13 12.97 -8.46 10.64
N THR A 14 11.86 -8.76 11.32
CA THR A 14 11.81 -9.80 12.35
C THR A 14 12.13 -11.17 11.76
N ALA A 15 11.63 -11.48 10.56
CA ALA A 15 11.96 -12.72 9.85
C ALA A 15 13.45 -12.78 9.47
N GLY A 16 14.05 -11.68 9.02
CA GLY A 16 15.49 -11.60 8.74
C GLY A 16 16.35 -11.79 9.99
N GLY A 17 15.98 -11.14 11.09
CA GLY A 17 16.66 -11.32 12.39
C GLY A 17 16.53 -12.75 12.91
N ALA A 18 15.32 -13.33 12.87
CA ALA A 18 15.09 -14.71 13.27
C ALA A 18 15.91 -15.70 12.42
N PHE A 19 15.96 -15.49 11.09
CA PHE A 19 16.78 -16.34 10.21
C PHE A 19 18.27 -16.28 10.56
N GLY A 20 18.80 -15.09 10.84
CA GLY A 20 20.18 -14.92 11.28
C GLY A 20 20.47 -15.61 12.61
N TYR A 21 19.51 -15.55 13.54
CA TYR A 21 19.59 -16.23 14.85
C TYR A 21 19.58 -17.76 14.70
N TYR A 22 18.66 -18.33 13.92
CA TYR A 22 18.54 -19.78 13.70
C TYR A 22 19.75 -20.38 12.97
N ARG A 23 20.41 -19.61 12.11
CA ARG A 23 21.62 -20.04 11.38
C ARG A 23 22.90 -19.94 12.22
N HIS A 24 22.80 -19.49 13.48
CA HIS A 24 23.96 -19.21 14.34
C HIS A 24 25.02 -18.35 13.65
N TYR A 25 24.59 -17.36 12.86
CA TYR A 25 25.54 -16.48 12.21
C TYR A 25 26.29 -15.63 13.23
N ASP A 26 27.58 -15.45 13.00
CA ASP A 26 28.38 -14.43 13.70
C ASP A 26 27.75 -13.04 13.52
N TRP A 27 28.15 -12.10 14.35
CA TRP A 27 27.60 -10.74 14.36
C TRP A 27 27.61 -10.06 12.98
N ILE A 28 28.61 -10.35 12.15
CA ILE A 28 28.70 -9.89 10.75
C ILE A 28 27.62 -10.54 9.88
N GLY A 29 27.43 -11.85 9.97
CA GLY A 29 26.38 -12.55 9.23
C GLY A 29 24.98 -12.09 9.66
N TYR A 30 24.78 -11.84 10.95
CA TYR A 30 23.53 -11.30 11.48
C TYR A 30 23.21 -9.91 10.91
N THR A 31 24.20 -8.99 10.88
CA THR A 31 24.01 -7.65 10.33
C THR A 31 23.76 -7.67 8.82
N ILE A 32 24.44 -8.54 8.06
CA ILE A 32 24.17 -8.75 6.63
C ILE A 32 22.73 -9.25 6.42
N THR A 33 22.30 -10.24 7.20
CA THR A 33 20.93 -10.80 7.10
C THR A 33 19.89 -9.73 7.39
N PHE A 34 20.14 -8.89 8.39
CA PHE A 34 19.27 -7.77 8.75
C PHE A 34 19.20 -6.73 7.63
N ALA A 35 20.34 -6.33 7.06
CA ALA A 35 20.42 -5.37 5.95
C ALA A 35 19.71 -5.91 4.70
N VAL A 36 19.91 -7.17 4.35
CA VAL A 36 19.23 -7.84 3.22
C VAL A 36 17.72 -7.89 3.46
N SER A 37 17.28 -8.23 4.67
CA SER A 37 15.84 -8.25 4.99
C SER A 37 15.20 -6.87 4.89
N GLY A 38 15.89 -5.82 5.35
CA GLY A 38 15.45 -4.44 5.22
C GLY A 38 15.35 -3.99 3.76
N PHE A 39 16.32 -4.38 2.92
CA PHE A 39 16.31 -4.10 1.49
C PHE A 39 15.14 -4.79 0.77
N ILE A 40 14.90 -6.08 1.06
CA ILE A 40 13.78 -6.85 0.52
C ILE A 40 12.44 -6.24 0.97
N GLY A 41 12.30 -5.93 2.25
CA GLY A 41 11.09 -5.31 2.80
C GLY A 41 10.79 -3.95 2.18
N SER A 42 11.81 -3.12 2.00
CA SER A 42 11.69 -1.81 1.33
C SER A 42 11.27 -1.96 -0.13
N SER A 43 11.83 -2.94 -0.84
CA SER A 43 11.49 -3.23 -2.24
C SER A 43 10.03 -3.66 -2.40
N ILE A 44 9.53 -4.52 -1.52
CA ILE A 44 8.13 -4.96 -1.50
C ILE A 44 7.19 -3.76 -1.26
N ILE A 45 7.55 -2.88 -0.32
CA ILE A 45 6.75 -1.68 -0.02
C ILE A 45 6.73 -0.72 -1.22
N ALA A 46 7.87 -0.52 -1.89
CA ALA A 46 7.95 0.31 -3.08
C ALA A 46 7.08 -0.25 -4.23
N LEU A 47 7.08 -1.57 -4.43
CA LEU A 47 6.22 -2.23 -5.41
C LEU A 47 4.73 -2.08 -5.06
N LEU A 48 4.36 -2.31 -3.81
CA LEU A 48 2.98 -2.12 -3.34
C LEU A 48 2.53 -0.67 -3.52
N PHE A 49 3.40 0.29 -3.21
CA PHE A 49 3.10 1.71 -3.38
C PHE A 49 2.93 2.07 -4.85
N SER A 50 3.82 1.60 -5.73
CA SER A 50 3.72 1.77 -7.18
C SER A 50 2.43 1.17 -7.73
N TYR A 51 2.08 -0.05 -7.30
CA TYR A 51 0.85 -0.74 -7.67
C TYR A 51 -0.40 0.04 -7.22
N LEU A 52 -0.46 0.42 -5.95
CA LEU A 52 -1.56 1.23 -5.41
C LEU A 52 -1.67 2.59 -6.08
N TYR A 53 -0.53 3.20 -6.43
CA TYR A 53 -0.51 4.47 -7.14
C TYR A 53 -1.09 4.36 -8.55
N LEU A 54 -0.73 3.31 -9.31
CA LEU A 54 -1.31 3.01 -10.62
C LEU A 54 -2.84 2.80 -10.53
N PHE A 55 -3.29 1.96 -9.60
CA PHE A 55 -4.72 1.67 -9.43
C PHE A 55 -5.53 2.84 -8.85
N GLN A 56 -4.93 3.67 -7.99
CA GLN A 56 -5.57 4.90 -7.54
C GLN A 56 -5.63 5.94 -8.64
N LYS A 57 -4.59 6.06 -9.48
CA LYS A 57 -4.59 6.98 -10.63
C LYS A 57 -5.71 6.63 -11.62
N GLU A 58 -5.97 5.35 -11.88
CA GLU A 58 -7.12 4.90 -12.69
C GLU A 58 -8.47 5.18 -12.02
N ARG A 59 -8.57 5.10 -10.68
CA ARG A 59 -9.84 5.42 -9.97
C ARG A 59 -10.11 6.91 -9.82
N VAL A 60 -9.09 7.77 -9.80
CA VAL A 60 -9.25 9.22 -9.61
C VAL A 60 -9.76 9.92 -10.89
N GLU A 61 -9.68 9.29 -12.06
CA GLU A 61 -10.40 9.77 -13.25
C GLU A 61 -11.93 9.59 -13.14
N GLN A 62 -12.43 8.83 -12.17
CA GLN A 62 -13.82 8.99 -11.74
C GLN A 62 -13.90 10.27 -10.91
N VAL A 63 -14.00 11.39 -11.62
CA VAL A 63 -14.44 12.67 -11.07
C VAL A 63 -15.60 12.37 -10.13
N PRO A 64 -15.49 12.64 -8.82
CA PRO A 64 -16.65 12.55 -7.97
C PRO A 64 -17.62 13.58 -8.53
N ILE A 65 -18.68 13.11 -9.18
CA ILE A 65 -19.80 13.97 -9.55
C ILE A 65 -20.21 14.59 -8.22
N PRO A 66 -20.06 15.91 -8.04
CA PRO A 66 -20.45 16.53 -6.79
C PRO A 66 -21.92 16.17 -6.54
N PRO A 67 -22.29 15.78 -5.31
CA PRO A 67 -23.64 15.34 -4.98
C PRO A 67 -24.72 16.38 -5.30
N ASP A 68 -24.33 17.64 -5.55
CA ASP A 68 -25.23 18.68 -6.08
C ASP A 68 -25.72 18.41 -7.50
N LYS A 69 -24.92 17.74 -8.36
CA LYS A 69 -25.31 17.47 -9.76
C LYS A 69 -26.26 16.29 -9.89
N THR A 70 -26.25 15.33 -8.95
CA THR A 70 -27.16 14.19 -8.98
C THR A 70 -28.59 14.58 -8.59
N ILE A 71 -28.76 15.55 -7.69
CA ILE A 71 -30.09 16.02 -7.26
C ILE A 71 -30.80 16.81 -8.38
N ILE A 72 -30.07 17.69 -9.07
CA ILE A 72 -30.61 18.50 -10.17
C ILE A 72 -31.03 17.59 -11.33
N HIS A 73 -30.21 16.60 -11.69
CA HIS A 73 -30.57 15.66 -12.76
C HIS A 73 -31.77 14.79 -12.40
N GLN A 74 -31.89 14.33 -11.15
CA GLN A 74 -33.09 13.61 -10.72
C GLN A 74 -34.36 14.50 -10.73
N GLN A 75 -34.23 15.79 -10.42
CA GLN A 75 -35.35 16.74 -10.51
C GLN A 75 -35.75 17.06 -11.96
N GLU A 76 -34.78 17.14 -12.89
CA GLU A 76 -35.06 17.33 -14.32
C GLU A 76 -35.78 16.12 -14.92
N ILE A 77 -35.32 14.89 -14.63
CA ILE A 77 -35.96 13.66 -15.11
C ILE A 77 -37.41 13.57 -14.61
N LYS A 78 -37.66 13.92 -13.35
CA LYS A 78 -39.01 13.93 -12.75
C LYS A 78 -39.94 15.02 -13.32
N LYS A 79 -39.40 16.06 -13.96
CA LYS A 79 -40.17 17.14 -14.60
C LYS A 79 -40.65 16.77 -16.01
N ILE A 80 -39.96 15.84 -16.67
CA ILE A 80 -40.27 15.37 -18.02
C ILE A 80 -41.35 14.26 -18.00
N GLU A 81 -41.53 13.60 -16.86
CA GLU A 81 -42.55 12.54 -16.64
C GLU A 81 -43.95 13.09 -16.30
N LYS A 82 -44.21 14.39 -16.51
CA LYS A 82 -45.49 15.05 -16.23
C LYS A 82 -46.02 15.78 -17.46
#